data_AF-A0A829ZB99-F1
#
_entry.id   AF-A0A829ZB99-F1
#
_cell.length_a   1.000
_cell.length_b   1.000
_cell.length_c   1.000
_cell.angle_alpha   90.00
_cell.angle_beta   90.00
_cell.angle_gamma   90.00
#
_symmetry.space_group_name_H-M   'P 1'
#
loop_
_entity.id
_entity.type
_entity.pdbx_description
1 polymer ?
#
loop_
_entity_poly.entity_id
_entity_poly.type
_entity_poly.pdbx_seq_one_letter_code
_entity_poly.pdbx_strand_id
1 'polypeptide(L)'
;MRNTGIPWAFIYGNHDTESYATTDKSELNELYKSLSYKTSRTLLYPYIQPNITGRNNQFIELRNSDNTLNQALFLIDSNAYTDDGFNKYDYIHDDQVDWYKENIEKLNKEENKTISSLIFFHMPLQEYETAYNLYEKDSNEVKYYFGSNDEKMIDKICDSEYPSKLFNVAVQLKSTKGMFCGHDHYNNMSLEYKGIRLTYGMSIDYLAMPGIARDTKQRGATLITVHKDSTIDIEQIPYKQ
;
A
#
# COMPACT_ATOMS: atom_id res chain seq x y z
N MET A 1 -17.35 1.60 -9.23
CA MET A 1 -16.14 1.59 -10.07
C MET A 1 -16.35 1.18 -11.53
N ARG A 2 -17.09 0.10 -11.85
CA ARG A 2 -17.23 -0.40 -13.25
C ARG A 2 -17.63 0.64 -14.31
N ASN A 3 -18.51 1.57 -13.98
CA ASN A 3 -19.02 2.56 -14.94
C ASN A 3 -18.12 3.80 -15.13
N THR A 4 -16.97 3.85 -14.45
CA THR A 4 -16.03 4.99 -14.57
C THR A 4 -15.15 4.89 -15.82
N GLY A 5 -14.98 3.68 -16.38
CA GLY A 5 -14.03 3.42 -17.47
C GLY A 5 -12.55 3.45 -17.05
N ILE A 6 -12.28 3.66 -15.75
CA ILE A 6 -10.93 3.77 -15.21
C ILE A 6 -10.49 2.40 -14.67
N PRO A 7 -9.33 1.85 -15.10
CA PRO A 7 -8.77 0.65 -14.49
C PRO A 7 -8.45 0.86 -13.02
N TRP A 8 -8.75 -0.14 -12.19
CA TRP A 8 -8.51 -0.10 -10.76
C TRP A 8 -8.08 -1.47 -10.24
N ALA A 9 -7.26 -1.44 -9.20
CA ALA A 9 -6.87 -2.59 -8.39
C ALA A 9 -7.09 -2.24 -6.93
N PHE A 10 -7.00 -3.23 -6.05
CA PHE A 10 -7.14 -3.02 -4.61
C PHE A 10 -6.22 -3.97 -3.85
N ILE A 11 -6.00 -3.68 -2.58
CA ILE A 11 -5.35 -4.57 -1.62
C ILE A 11 -6.35 -4.83 -0.52
N TYR A 12 -6.33 -6.05 0.01
CA TYR A 12 -7.17 -6.40 1.14
C TYR A 12 -6.72 -5.69 2.42
N GLY A 13 -7.68 -5.18 3.18
CA GLY A 13 -7.50 -4.79 4.56
C GLY A 13 -7.67 -5.94 5.54
N ASN A 14 -7.40 -5.68 6.81
CA ASN A 14 -7.61 -6.63 7.90
C ASN A 14 -9.10 -6.99 8.06
N HIS A 15 -10.02 -6.04 7.84
CA HIS A 15 -11.46 -6.25 7.93
C HIS A 15 -12.11 -6.99 6.76
N ASP A 16 -11.48 -7.04 5.59
CA ASP A 16 -12.11 -7.57 4.37
C ASP A 16 -12.38 -9.08 4.41
N THR A 17 -11.74 -9.80 5.33
CA THR A 17 -11.93 -11.24 5.54
C THR A 17 -12.08 -11.58 7.03
N GLU A 18 -12.61 -10.66 7.83
CA GLU A 18 -12.87 -10.91 9.25
C GLU A 18 -13.84 -12.07 9.49
N SER A 19 -13.85 -12.63 10.70
CA SER A 19 -14.68 -13.79 11.07
C SER A 19 -16.20 -13.54 10.93
N TYR A 20 -16.63 -12.28 10.83
CA TYR A 20 -18.02 -11.90 10.55
C TYR A 20 -18.31 -11.68 9.06
N ALA A 21 -17.32 -11.82 8.18
CA ALA A 21 -17.52 -11.77 6.75
C ALA A 21 -18.39 -12.96 6.30
N THR A 22 -19.31 -12.70 5.38
CA THR A 22 -20.26 -13.71 4.87
C THR A 22 -19.64 -14.70 3.89
N THR A 23 -18.36 -14.55 3.57
CA THR A 23 -17.72 -15.17 2.42
C THR A 23 -16.25 -15.44 2.76
N ASP A 24 -15.77 -16.64 2.47
CA ASP A 24 -14.38 -16.99 2.75
C ASP A 24 -13.41 -16.47 1.66
N LYS A 25 -12.11 -16.60 1.94
CA LYS A 25 -11.02 -16.18 1.04
C LYS A 25 -11.12 -16.79 -0.37
N SER A 26 -11.53 -18.06 -0.47
CA SER A 26 -11.61 -18.78 -1.74
C SER A 26 -12.77 -18.27 -2.58
N GLU A 27 -13.94 -18.12 -1.96
CA GLU A 27 -15.15 -17.59 -2.61
C GLU A 27 -14.95 -16.15 -3.09
N LEU A 28 -14.33 -15.28 -2.27
CA LEU A 28 -13.99 -13.91 -2.67
C LEU A 28 -13.02 -13.90 -3.87
N ASN A 29 -12.00 -14.76 -3.85
CA ASN A 29 -11.03 -14.86 -4.93
C ASN A 29 -11.71 -15.27 -6.25
N GLU A 30 -12.60 -16.26 -6.24
CA GLU A 30 -13.34 -16.68 -7.43
C GLU A 30 -14.32 -15.59 -7.91
N LEU A 31 -14.98 -14.89 -6.99
CA LEU A 31 -15.80 -13.73 -7.32
C LEU A 31 -14.97 -12.65 -8.03
N TYR A 32 -13.86 -12.20 -7.44
CA TYR A 32 -13.04 -11.14 -8.05
C TYR A 32 -12.43 -11.56 -9.40
N LYS A 33 -12.01 -12.82 -9.56
CA LYS A 33 -11.60 -13.36 -10.87
C LYS A 33 -12.72 -13.27 -11.90
N SER A 34 -13.94 -13.67 -11.53
CA SER A 34 -15.11 -13.62 -12.44
C SER A 34 -15.43 -12.18 -12.87
N LEU A 35 -15.15 -11.20 -12.01
CA LEU A 35 -15.39 -9.79 -12.22
C LEU A 35 -14.17 -9.02 -12.79
N SER A 36 -13.04 -9.68 -12.99
CA SER A 36 -11.76 -9.10 -13.43
C SER A 36 -11.79 -8.61 -14.90
N TYR A 37 -10.63 -8.23 -15.44
CA TYR A 37 -10.46 -7.43 -16.65
C TYR A 37 -11.16 -8.00 -17.89
N LYS A 38 -11.13 -9.33 -18.11
CA LYS A 38 -11.82 -9.95 -19.26
C LYS A 38 -13.33 -9.68 -19.25
N THR A 39 -13.92 -9.51 -18.07
CA THR A 39 -15.35 -9.28 -17.88
C THR A 39 -15.68 -7.80 -17.72
N SER A 40 -15.01 -7.11 -16.79
CA SER A 40 -15.35 -5.73 -16.44
C SER A 40 -14.59 -4.67 -17.22
N ARG A 41 -13.47 -5.03 -17.87
CA ARG A 41 -12.51 -4.11 -18.50
C ARG A 41 -11.89 -3.06 -17.58
N THR A 42 -12.21 -3.08 -16.28
CA THR A 42 -11.72 -2.08 -15.31
C THR A 42 -11.04 -2.70 -14.11
N LEU A 43 -11.52 -3.84 -13.59
CA LEU A 43 -10.87 -4.47 -12.42
C LEU A 43 -9.63 -5.24 -12.87
N LEU A 44 -8.47 -4.80 -12.40
CA LEU A 44 -7.20 -5.47 -12.57
C LEU A 44 -7.00 -6.45 -11.40
N TYR A 45 -7.62 -7.62 -11.45
CA TYR A 45 -7.41 -8.68 -10.44
C TYR A 45 -6.71 -9.89 -11.09
N PRO A 46 -5.64 -10.46 -10.50
CA PRO A 46 -4.91 -11.56 -11.13
C PRO A 46 -5.77 -12.80 -11.29
N TYR A 47 -5.74 -13.42 -12.47
CA TYR A 47 -6.39 -14.72 -12.69
C TYR A 47 -5.65 -15.86 -11.97
N ILE A 48 -4.34 -15.70 -11.80
CA ILE A 48 -3.46 -16.65 -11.12
C ILE A 48 -2.71 -15.86 -10.06
N GLN A 49 -2.83 -16.27 -8.80
CA GLN A 49 -2.07 -15.70 -7.70
C GLN A 49 -0.69 -16.35 -7.65
N PRO A 50 0.36 -15.62 -7.25
CA PRO A 50 1.64 -16.25 -6.90
C PRO A 50 1.46 -17.23 -5.74
N ASN A 51 2.26 -18.29 -5.71
CA ASN A 51 2.22 -19.30 -4.65
C ASN A 51 3.03 -18.83 -3.44
N ILE A 52 2.53 -17.78 -2.79
CA ILE A 52 3.12 -17.11 -1.61
C ILE A 52 2.00 -16.75 -0.62
N THR A 53 2.38 -16.36 0.59
CA THR A 53 1.50 -15.86 1.64
C THR A 53 0.67 -14.67 1.17
N GLY A 54 -0.56 -14.54 1.69
CA GLY A 54 -1.50 -13.48 1.33
C GLY A 54 -2.70 -13.96 0.52
N ARG A 55 -3.72 -13.10 0.43
CA ARG A 55 -4.98 -13.31 -0.29
C ARG A 55 -4.90 -12.80 -1.71
N ASN A 56 -4.30 -11.63 -1.89
CA ASN A 56 -3.98 -11.13 -3.21
C ASN A 56 -2.67 -10.34 -3.19
N ASN A 57 -1.66 -10.89 -3.85
CA ASN A 57 -0.45 -10.16 -4.19
C ASN A 57 -0.45 -9.95 -5.69
N GLN A 58 -0.22 -8.71 -6.11
CA GLN A 58 -0.31 -8.33 -7.51
C GLN A 58 0.87 -7.45 -7.92
N PHE A 59 1.39 -7.76 -9.09
CA PHE A 59 2.43 -6.98 -9.75
C PHE A 59 1.86 -6.42 -11.06
N ILE A 60 2.00 -5.11 -11.27
CA ILE A 60 1.52 -4.39 -12.45
C ILE A 60 2.68 -3.57 -13.02
N GLU A 61 2.97 -3.76 -14.31
CA GLU A 61 3.86 -2.88 -15.06
C GLU A 61 3.08 -1.68 -15.60
N LEU A 62 3.49 -0.48 -15.21
CA LEU A 62 3.08 0.75 -15.86
C LEU A 62 4.12 1.08 -16.94
N ARG A 63 3.68 1.11 -18.19
CA ARG A 63 4.51 1.44 -19.34
C ARG A 63 4.08 2.77 -19.96
N ASN A 64 5.05 3.51 -20.46
CA ASN A 64 4.81 4.72 -21.26
C ASN A 64 4.13 4.36 -22.59
N SER A 65 3.67 5.37 -23.32
CA SER A 65 3.07 5.20 -24.66
C SER A 65 4.03 4.58 -25.69
N ASP A 66 5.33 4.70 -25.48
CA ASP A 66 6.40 4.08 -26.29
C ASP A 66 6.81 2.69 -25.79
N ASN A 67 6.03 2.12 -24.85
CA ASN A 67 6.23 0.82 -24.23
C ASN A 67 7.46 0.70 -23.31
N THR A 68 8.17 1.80 -23.02
CA THR A 68 9.25 1.79 -22.02
C THR A 68 8.67 1.60 -20.61
N LEU A 69 9.35 0.82 -19.76
CA LEU A 69 8.91 0.64 -18.38
C LEU A 69 9.04 1.96 -17.61
N ASN A 70 7.92 2.37 -17.01
CA ASN A 70 7.83 3.56 -16.19
C ASN A 70 7.86 3.21 -14.70
N GLN A 71 6.90 2.42 -14.21
CA GLN A 71 6.85 1.96 -12.82
C GLN A 71 6.52 0.48 -12.75
N ALA A 72 7.14 -0.23 -11.81
CA ALA A 72 6.65 -1.50 -11.29
C ALA A 72 5.78 -1.23 -10.04
N LEU A 73 4.49 -1.52 -10.12
CA LEU A 73 3.57 -1.38 -9.00
C LEU A 73 3.40 -2.73 -8.30
N PHE A 74 3.69 -2.77 -7.01
CA PHE A 74 3.49 -3.93 -6.16
C PHE A 74 2.35 -3.65 -5.20
N LEU A 75 1.29 -4.44 -5.30
CA LEU A 75 0.18 -4.46 -4.38
C LEU A 75 0.36 -5.71 -3.52
N ILE A 76 0.83 -5.55 -2.30
CA ILE A 76 1.23 -6.65 -1.41
C ILE A 76 0.20 -6.76 -0.29
N ASP A 77 -0.32 -7.96 -0.08
CA ASP A 77 -1.23 -8.21 1.03
C ASP A 77 -0.45 -8.14 2.35
N SER A 78 -0.79 -7.19 3.22
CA SER A 78 -0.22 -7.13 4.58
C SER A 78 -0.83 -8.17 5.53
N ASN A 79 -1.68 -9.06 5.01
CA ASN A 79 -2.47 -10.04 5.75
C ASN A 79 -3.50 -9.35 6.67
N ALA A 80 -3.97 -10.03 7.72
CA ALA A 80 -5.02 -9.51 8.59
C ALA A 80 -4.61 -9.55 10.06
N TYR A 81 -4.69 -10.72 10.67
CA TYR A 81 -4.39 -10.92 12.09
C TYR A 81 -3.60 -12.21 12.27
N THR A 82 -2.75 -12.24 13.29
CA THR A 82 -2.07 -13.47 13.70
C THR A 82 -2.98 -14.32 14.59
N ASP A 83 -2.63 -15.60 14.75
CA ASP A 83 -3.33 -16.51 15.66
C ASP A 83 -3.01 -16.26 17.16
N ASP A 84 -2.09 -15.33 17.45
CA ASP A 84 -1.51 -15.11 18.78
C ASP A 84 -2.35 -14.21 19.71
N GLY A 85 -3.57 -13.85 19.31
CA GLY A 85 -4.51 -13.09 20.14
C GLY A 85 -5.46 -12.19 19.37
N PHE A 86 -6.37 -11.56 20.10
CA PHE A 86 -7.29 -10.57 19.54
C PHE A 86 -6.53 -9.30 19.13
N ASN A 87 -6.81 -8.78 17.93
CA ASN A 87 -6.23 -7.56 17.37
C ASN A 87 -4.69 -7.56 17.27
N LYS A 88 -4.05 -8.72 17.13
CA LYS A 88 -2.64 -8.77 16.77
C LYS A 88 -2.50 -8.76 15.26
N TYR A 89 -1.97 -7.69 14.71
CA TYR A 89 -1.80 -7.53 13.27
C TYR A 89 -0.71 -8.45 12.75
N ASP A 90 -1.01 -9.13 11.65
CA ASP A 90 -0.02 -9.87 10.90
C ASP A 90 0.88 -8.91 10.08
N TYR A 91 1.88 -9.43 9.40
CA TYR A 91 2.90 -8.65 8.70
C TYR A 91 3.09 -9.15 7.27
N ILE A 92 3.96 -8.50 6.50
CA ILE A 92 4.38 -9.00 5.18
C ILE A 92 5.50 -10.02 5.36
N HIS A 93 5.23 -11.26 4.97
CA HIS A 93 6.10 -12.42 5.25
C HIS A 93 7.29 -12.51 4.28
N ASP A 94 8.29 -13.32 4.65
CA ASP A 94 9.54 -13.46 3.91
C ASP A 94 9.35 -13.90 2.45
N ASP A 95 8.39 -14.80 2.18
CA ASP A 95 8.12 -15.28 0.81
C ASP A 95 7.49 -14.19 -0.08
N GLN A 96 6.70 -13.28 0.51
CA GLN A 96 6.22 -12.09 -0.19
C GLN A 96 7.35 -11.10 -0.50
N VAL A 97 8.30 -10.95 0.44
CA VAL A 97 9.49 -10.10 0.25
C VAL A 97 10.40 -10.68 -0.84
N ASP A 98 10.62 -11.99 -0.83
CA ASP A 98 11.40 -12.69 -1.85
C ASP A 98 10.74 -12.57 -3.22
N TRP A 99 9.43 -12.75 -3.32
CA TRP A 99 8.68 -12.54 -4.55
C TRP A 99 8.81 -11.10 -5.08
N TYR A 100 8.72 -10.09 -4.21
CA TYR A 100 8.97 -8.69 -4.59
C TYR A 100 10.39 -8.51 -5.14
N LYS A 101 11.39 -9.00 -4.42
CA LYS A 101 12.81 -8.90 -4.80
C LYS A 101 13.09 -9.57 -6.14
N GLU A 102 12.60 -10.78 -6.35
CA GLU A 102 12.79 -11.55 -7.59
C GLU A 102 12.21 -10.81 -8.81
N ASN A 103 11.03 -10.21 -8.67
CA ASN A 103 10.42 -9.42 -9.75
C ASN A 103 11.22 -8.14 -10.05
N ILE A 104 11.71 -7.43 -9.02
CA ILE A 104 12.59 -6.27 -9.21
C ILE A 104 13.88 -6.67 -9.92
N GLU A 105 14.56 -7.73 -9.47
CA GLU A 105 15.82 -8.20 -10.06
C GLU A 105 15.64 -8.64 -11.52
N LYS A 106 14.53 -9.33 -11.81
CA LYS A 106 14.15 -9.70 -13.17
C LYS A 106 13.97 -8.47 -14.06
N LEU A 107 13.17 -7.49 -13.64
CA LEU A 107 12.93 -6.27 -14.43
C LEU A 107 14.20 -5.43 -14.59
N ASN A 108 15.03 -5.34 -13.56
CA ASN A 108 16.31 -4.65 -13.64
C ASN A 108 17.20 -5.25 -14.73
N LYS A 109 17.21 -6.58 -14.85
CA LYS A 109 17.95 -7.31 -15.89
C LYS A 109 17.33 -7.10 -17.28
N GLU A 110 16.01 -7.17 -17.40
CA GLU A 110 15.28 -7.00 -18.68
C GLU A 110 15.41 -5.58 -19.23
N GLU A 111 15.32 -4.57 -18.36
CA GLU A 111 15.40 -3.14 -18.73
C GLU A 111 16.84 -2.60 -18.69
N ASN A 112 17.80 -3.41 -18.25
CA ASN A 112 19.23 -3.09 -18.12
C ASN A 112 19.50 -1.78 -17.35
N LYS A 113 18.73 -1.55 -16.29
CA LYS A 113 18.83 -0.38 -15.39
C LYS A 113 18.20 -0.70 -14.05
N THR A 114 18.49 0.07 -13.02
CA THR A 114 17.65 0.07 -11.81
C THR A 114 16.31 0.72 -12.15
N ILE A 115 15.24 -0.08 -12.15
CA ILE A 115 13.89 0.36 -12.45
C ILE A 115 13.31 1.20 -11.30
N SER A 116 12.20 1.89 -11.56
CA SER A 116 11.43 2.58 -10.53
C SER A 116 10.24 1.72 -10.10
N SER A 117 9.97 1.65 -8.80
CA SER A 117 8.83 0.92 -8.26
C SER A 117 8.08 1.67 -7.17
N LEU A 118 6.81 1.31 -6.99
CA LEU A 118 5.94 1.77 -5.91
C LEU A 118 5.31 0.54 -5.24
N ILE A 119 5.21 0.58 -3.92
CA ILE A 119 4.63 -0.51 -3.14
C ILE A 119 3.41 0.00 -2.39
N PHE A 120 2.33 -0.76 -2.45
CA PHE A 120 1.07 -0.48 -1.79
C PHE A 120 0.73 -1.68 -0.90
N PHE A 121 0.31 -1.42 0.33
CA PHE A 121 -0.18 -2.42 1.29
C PHE A 121 -1.21 -1.77 2.22
N HIS A 122 -1.92 -2.53 3.05
CA HIS A 122 -2.94 -1.95 3.92
C HIS A 122 -2.37 -1.49 5.26
N MET A 123 -1.77 -2.41 6.04
CA MET A 123 -1.25 -2.14 7.38
C MET A 123 0.17 -1.58 7.31
N PRO A 124 0.50 -0.54 8.10
CA PRO A 124 1.82 0.09 8.06
C PRO A 124 2.94 -0.89 8.47
N LEU A 125 4.14 -0.65 7.93
CA LEU A 125 5.36 -1.29 8.43
C LEU A 125 5.89 -0.54 9.66
N GLN A 126 6.69 -1.21 10.50
CA GLN A 126 7.41 -0.60 11.63
C GLN A 126 8.25 0.63 11.24
N GLU A 127 8.66 0.75 9.98
CA GLU A 127 9.39 1.91 9.50
C GLU A 127 8.54 3.18 9.36
N TYR A 128 7.21 3.08 9.30
CA TYR A 128 6.33 4.25 9.45
C TYR A 128 6.43 4.81 10.86
N GLU A 129 6.36 3.94 11.87
CA GLU A 129 6.51 4.34 13.28
C GLU A 129 7.91 4.90 13.54
N THR A 130 8.94 4.24 13.04
CA THR A 130 10.33 4.71 13.13
C THR A 130 10.49 6.10 12.50
N ALA A 131 9.99 6.31 11.28
CA ALA A 131 10.08 7.59 10.59
C ALA A 131 9.30 8.69 11.33
N TYR A 132 8.11 8.38 11.83
CA TYR A 132 7.30 9.31 12.62
C TYR A 132 8.00 9.71 13.93
N ASN A 133 8.56 8.74 14.66
CA ASN A 133 9.32 8.98 15.88
C ASN A 133 10.58 9.83 15.65
N LEU A 134 11.23 9.70 14.49
CA LEU A 134 12.33 10.57 14.08
C LEU A 134 11.85 11.98 13.73
N TYR A 135 10.71 12.10 13.07
CA TYR A 135 10.08 13.39 12.74
C TYR A 135 9.70 14.18 13.99
N GLU A 136 9.06 13.54 14.97
CA GLU A 136 8.67 14.18 16.24
C GLU A 136 9.87 14.65 17.08
N LYS A 137 11.08 14.14 16.78
CA LYS A 137 12.34 14.55 17.41
C LYS A 137 13.13 15.56 16.58
N ASP A 138 12.53 16.11 15.52
CA ASP A 138 13.17 17.01 14.55
C ASP A 138 14.47 16.42 13.94
N SER A 139 14.52 15.10 13.74
CA SER A 139 15.69 14.45 13.14
C SER A 139 15.84 14.79 11.66
N ASN A 140 17.07 14.99 11.22
CA ASN A 140 17.41 15.21 9.81
C ASN A 140 17.44 13.92 8.97
N GLU A 141 17.23 12.75 9.60
CA GLU A 141 17.13 11.45 8.91
C GLU A 141 15.83 11.28 8.14
N VAL A 142 14.84 12.14 8.42
CA VAL A 142 13.54 12.14 7.75
C VAL A 142 13.26 13.49 7.12
N LYS A 143 12.50 13.46 6.03
CA LYS A 143 12.03 14.67 5.35
C LYS A 143 10.51 14.71 5.34
N TYR A 144 9.94 15.74 5.94
CA TYR A 144 8.50 15.99 5.91
C TYR A 144 8.05 16.51 4.55
N TYR A 145 6.91 16.02 4.07
CA TYR A 145 6.25 16.55 2.87
C TYR A 145 4.90 17.19 3.17
N PHE A 146 3.98 16.44 3.81
CA PHE A 146 2.63 16.93 4.14
C PHE A 146 1.96 16.02 5.17
N GLY A 147 0.76 16.44 5.58
CA GLY A 147 -0.17 15.64 6.38
C GLY A 147 0.20 15.57 7.85
N SER A 148 -0.52 14.72 8.57
CA SER A 148 -0.42 14.51 10.01
C SER A 148 -0.81 13.08 10.38
N ASN A 149 -0.33 12.63 11.54
CA ASN A 149 -0.78 11.41 12.18
C ASN A 149 -1.63 11.79 13.38
N ASP A 150 -2.95 11.78 13.17
CA ASP A 150 -3.95 12.30 14.10
C ASP A 150 -4.77 11.19 14.77
N GLU A 151 -4.31 9.93 14.69
CA GLU A 151 -4.92 8.82 15.42
C GLU A 151 -5.01 9.13 16.92
N LYS A 152 -6.17 8.79 17.48
CA LYS A 152 -6.55 9.13 18.86
C LYS A 152 -6.47 7.93 19.80
N MET A 153 -6.11 6.76 19.27
CA MET A 153 -5.91 5.53 20.03
C MET A 153 -4.57 5.54 20.77
N ILE A 154 -4.29 4.47 21.51
CA ILE A 154 -3.06 4.30 22.30
C ILE A 154 -1.83 4.39 21.39
N ASP A 155 -1.88 3.70 20.25
CA ASP A 155 -0.82 3.71 19.25
C ASP A 155 -1.23 4.62 18.09
N LYS A 156 -0.36 5.58 17.75
CA LYS A 156 -0.59 6.50 16.63
C LYS A 156 -0.43 5.83 15.28
N ILE A 157 0.29 4.71 15.23
CA ILE A 157 0.58 3.92 14.04
C ILE A 157 0.32 2.48 14.45
N CYS A 158 -0.62 1.82 13.79
CA CYS A 158 -1.03 0.45 14.12
C CYS A 158 -0.29 -0.57 13.25
N ASP A 159 1.04 -0.62 13.39
CA ASP A 159 1.89 -1.61 12.72
C ASP A 159 1.94 -2.95 13.47
N SER A 160 2.48 -3.98 12.82
CA SER A 160 2.64 -5.30 13.43
C SER A 160 3.80 -5.31 14.44
N GLU A 161 3.63 -6.07 15.53
CA GLU A 161 4.73 -6.40 16.46
C GLU A 161 5.85 -7.21 15.77
N TYR A 162 5.54 -7.86 14.64
CA TYR A 162 6.47 -8.69 13.89
C TYR A 162 7.16 -7.88 12.77
N PRO A 163 8.50 -7.81 12.74
CA PRO A 163 9.23 -7.04 11.74
C PRO A 163 9.19 -7.70 10.35
N SER A 164 8.74 -6.96 9.34
CA SER A 164 8.93 -7.37 7.93
C SER A 164 10.31 -6.98 7.42
N LYS A 165 10.91 -7.81 6.55
CA LYS A 165 12.15 -7.47 5.84
C LYS A 165 11.94 -6.52 4.65
N LEU A 166 10.69 -6.26 4.27
CA LEU A 166 10.33 -5.57 3.03
C LEU A 166 11.04 -4.23 2.86
N PHE A 167 10.99 -3.37 3.87
CA PHE A 167 11.57 -2.04 3.80
C PHE A 167 13.09 -2.09 3.61
N ASN A 168 13.79 -2.90 4.40
CA ASN A 168 15.24 -3.06 4.28
C ASN A 168 15.66 -3.60 2.90
N VAL A 169 14.92 -4.57 2.35
CA VAL A 169 15.15 -5.07 0.99
C VAL A 169 14.89 -4.00 -0.06
N ALA A 170 13.82 -3.21 0.07
CA ALA A 170 13.53 -2.12 -0.85
C ALA A 170 14.61 -1.03 -0.85
N VAL A 171 15.15 -0.67 0.33
CA VAL A 171 16.29 0.24 0.45
C VAL A 171 17.54 -0.31 -0.26
N GLN A 172 17.83 -1.60 -0.08
CA GLN A 172 18.98 -2.27 -0.72
C GLN A 172 18.86 -2.29 -2.25
N LEU A 173 17.67 -2.57 -2.77
CA LEU A 173 17.40 -2.64 -4.21
C LEU A 173 17.35 -1.27 -4.89
N LYS A 174 17.17 -0.18 -4.13
CA LYS A 174 17.12 1.23 -4.59
C LYS A 174 16.08 1.54 -5.67
N SER A 175 15.20 0.58 -5.95
CA SER A 175 14.20 0.65 -7.01
C SER A 175 12.94 1.37 -6.52
N THR A 176 12.53 1.11 -5.26
CA THR A 176 11.30 1.68 -4.69
C THR A 176 11.46 3.15 -4.34
N LYS A 177 10.53 3.98 -4.83
CA LYS A 177 10.50 5.43 -4.57
C LYS A 177 9.46 5.84 -3.54
N GLY A 178 8.41 5.03 -3.39
CA GLY A 178 7.38 5.26 -2.39
C GLY A 178 6.72 3.98 -1.93
N MET A 179 6.31 3.99 -0.67
CA MET A 179 5.43 2.98 -0.07
C MET A 179 4.17 3.67 0.43
N PHE A 180 3.03 3.01 0.26
CA PHE A 180 1.72 3.58 0.54
C PHE A 180 0.89 2.63 1.39
N CYS A 181 0.32 3.14 2.48
CA CYS A 181 -0.57 2.38 3.35
C CYS A 181 -1.83 3.14 3.75
N GLY A 182 -2.74 2.43 4.43
CA GLY A 182 -3.95 2.98 5.01
C GLY A 182 -4.04 2.51 6.46
N HIS A 183 -5.11 1.79 6.81
CA HIS A 183 -5.35 1.17 8.12
C HIS A 183 -5.60 2.14 9.29
N ASP A 184 -4.74 3.14 9.48
CA ASP A 184 -4.94 4.22 10.46
C ASP A 184 -5.78 5.34 9.83
N HIS A 185 -7.07 5.38 10.13
CA HIS A 185 -8.06 6.18 9.40
C HIS A 185 -7.92 7.70 9.57
N TYR A 186 -7.23 8.16 10.61
CA TYR A 186 -6.90 9.59 10.81
C TYR A 186 -5.52 9.97 10.26
N ASN A 187 -4.66 9.02 9.97
CA ASN A 187 -3.32 9.31 9.47
C ASN A 187 -3.33 9.59 7.97
N ASN A 188 -2.57 10.61 7.57
CA ASN A 188 -2.36 10.97 6.17
C ASN A 188 -0.97 11.56 5.93
N MET A 189 -0.05 11.38 6.89
CA MET A 189 1.31 11.92 6.82
C MET A 189 2.14 11.28 5.69
N SER A 190 3.02 12.08 5.12
CA SER A 190 4.03 11.65 4.14
C SER A 190 5.43 12.09 4.58
N LEU A 191 6.30 11.12 4.84
CA LEU A 191 7.70 11.30 5.25
C LEU A 191 8.63 10.55 4.29
N GLU A 192 9.80 11.13 3.97
CA GLU A 192 10.91 10.34 3.41
C GLU A 192 11.73 9.74 4.53
N TYR A 193 12.06 8.46 4.42
CA TYR A 193 13.03 7.80 5.28
C TYR A 193 13.91 6.88 4.44
N LYS A 194 15.24 7.02 4.56
CA LYS A 194 16.24 6.25 3.78
C LYS A 194 15.99 6.25 2.26
N GLY A 195 15.52 7.39 1.73
CA GLY A 195 15.29 7.58 0.30
C GLY A 195 13.99 6.97 -0.25
N ILE A 196 13.09 6.50 0.62
CA ILE A 196 11.77 6.00 0.25
C ILE A 196 10.71 6.90 0.90
N ARG A 197 9.74 7.37 0.10
CA ARG A 197 8.62 8.16 0.60
C ARG A 197 7.52 7.27 1.17
N LEU A 198 7.38 7.25 2.49
CA LEU A 198 6.36 6.55 3.25
C LEU A 198 5.12 7.44 3.37
N THR A 199 3.99 7.01 2.84
CA THR A 199 2.79 7.85 2.76
C THR A 199 1.53 7.10 3.22
N TYR A 200 0.86 7.65 4.21
CA TYR A 200 -0.53 7.29 4.48
C TYR A 200 -1.45 7.90 3.42
N GLY A 201 -2.30 7.07 2.82
CA GLY A 201 -3.38 7.52 1.97
C GLY A 201 -4.41 8.31 2.76
N MET A 202 -5.04 9.32 2.14
CA MET A 202 -6.23 9.93 2.75
C MET A 202 -7.35 8.89 2.87
N SER A 203 -8.06 8.91 3.98
CA SER A 203 -9.23 8.07 4.21
C SER A 203 -10.48 8.70 3.58
N ILE A 204 -11.58 7.94 3.49
CA ILE A 204 -12.93 8.50 3.27
C ILE A 204 -13.88 8.03 4.37
N ASP A 205 -13.33 7.51 5.46
CA ASP A 205 -14.11 6.86 6.50
C ASP A 205 -15.04 7.83 7.24
N TYR A 206 -16.17 7.26 7.63
CA TYR A 206 -17.27 7.90 8.33
C TYR A 206 -17.81 7.04 9.48
N LEU A 207 -17.34 5.79 9.66
CA LEU A 207 -17.92 4.83 10.62
C LEU A 207 -16.94 4.13 11.55
N ALA A 208 -15.64 3.98 11.23
CA ALA A 208 -14.81 3.05 12.01
C ALA A 208 -14.62 3.47 13.47
N MET A 209 -14.76 4.76 13.79
CA MET A 209 -14.59 5.26 15.16
C MET A 209 -15.71 6.21 15.58
N PRO A 210 -16.16 6.17 16.84
CA PRO A 210 -17.12 7.14 17.36
C PRO A 210 -16.67 8.58 17.12
N GLY A 211 -17.50 9.34 16.39
CA GLY A 211 -17.23 10.75 16.11
C GLY A 211 -16.42 11.02 14.83
N ILE A 212 -15.82 10.01 14.17
CA ILE A 212 -15.05 10.20 12.92
C ILE A 212 -15.89 10.83 11.79
N ALA A 213 -17.21 10.61 11.83
CA ALA A 213 -18.18 11.25 10.97
C ALA A 213 -18.08 12.80 10.96
N ARG A 214 -17.62 13.41 12.07
CA ARG A 214 -17.50 14.87 12.25
C ARG A 214 -16.13 15.42 11.86
N ASP A 215 -15.13 14.55 11.73
CA ASP A 215 -13.78 14.92 11.34
C ASP A 215 -13.64 14.80 9.82
N THR A 216 -13.12 15.84 9.16
CA THR A 216 -13.03 15.92 7.70
C THR A 216 -11.61 16.10 7.17
N LYS A 217 -10.63 16.39 8.04
CA LYS A 217 -9.24 16.68 7.63
C LYS A 217 -8.58 15.49 6.95
N GLN A 218 -8.89 14.30 7.44
CA GLN A 218 -8.42 13.02 6.92
C GLN A 218 -9.14 12.57 5.65
N ARG A 219 -10.22 13.26 5.23
CA ARG A 219 -11.04 12.83 4.10
C ARG A 219 -10.52 13.33 2.77
N GLY A 220 -10.35 12.42 1.81
CA GLY A 220 -9.93 12.79 0.47
C GLY A 220 -9.37 11.63 -0.33
N ALA A 221 -8.43 11.95 -1.21
CA ALA A 221 -7.63 10.98 -1.95
C ALA A 221 -6.16 11.42 -1.94
N THR A 222 -5.25 10.48 -2.16
CA THR A 222 -3.85 10.79 -2.45
C THR A 222 -3.62 10.62 -3.95
N LEU A 223 -3.20 11.69 -4.64
CA LEU A 223 -2.86 11.64 -6.06
C LEU A 223 -1.37 11.38 -6.21
N ILE A 224 -1.03 10.34 -6.98
CA ILE A 224 0.34 10.03 -7.39
C ILE A 224 0.42 10.31 -8.89
N THR A 225 1.12 11.37 -9.28
CA THR A 225 1.38 11.69 -10.69
C THR A 225 2.70 11.07 -11.08
N VAL A 226 2.66 10.17 -12.08
CA VAL A 226 3.85 9.50 -12.62
C VAL A 226 4.24 10.16 -13.94
N HIS A 227 5.45 10.69 -14.00
CA HIS A 227 6.00 11.34 -15.19
C HIS A 227 6.70 10.36 -16.11
N LYS A 228 6.91 10.73 -17.38
CA LYS A 228 7.51 9.85 -18.40
C LYS A 228 8.92 9.34 -18.03
N ASP A 229 9.65 10.10 -17.23
CA ASP A 229 10.99 9.79 -16.74
C ASP A 229 11.01 8.99 -15.42
N SER A 230 9.84 8.46 -15.02
CA SER A 230 9.62 7.72 -13.78
C SER A 230 9.73 8.54 -12.50
N THR A 231 9.88 9.87 -12.57
CA THR A 231 9.72 10.71 -11.38
C THR A 231 8.25 10.73 -10.94
N ILE A 232 8.02 10.96 -9.65
CA ILE A 232 6.68 10.97 -9.06
C ILE A 232 6.43 12.24 -8.27
N ASP A 233 5.24 12.81 -8.43
CA ASP A 233 4.68 13.79 -7.51
C ASP A 233 3.58 13.15 -6.70
N ILE A 234 3.49 13.51 -5.43
CA ILE A 234 2.48 13.00 -4.50
C ILE A 234 1.84 14.20 -3.82
N GLU A 235 0.52 14.27 -3.85
CA GLU A 235 -0.27 15.32 -3.21
C GLU A 235 -1.55 14.77 -2.56
N GLN A 236 -2.01 15.47 -1.53
CA GLN A 236 -3.32 15.24 -0.94
C GLN A 236 -4.38 15.99 -1.74
N ILE A 237 -5.49 15.31 -2.00
CA ILE A 237 -6.70 15.86 -2.62
C ILE A 237 -7.82 15.81 -1.57
N PRO A 238 -7.93 16.82 -0.70
CA PRO A 238 -8.96 16.84 0.32
C PRO A 238 -10.36 16.79 -0.28
N TYR A 239 -11.25 16.02 0.34
CA TYR A 239 -12.65 16.00 -0.02
C TYR A 239 -13.30 17.33 0.37
N LYS A 240 -13.71 18.11 -0.65
CA LYS A 240 -14.45 19.36 -0.47
C LYS A 240 -15.94 19.03 -0.42
N GLN A 241 -16.56 19.26 0.72
CA GLN A 241 -18.03 19.19 0.89
C GLN A 241 -18.70 20.43 0.30
#